data_AF-A0A821Q4V5-F1
#
_entry.id   AF-A0A821Q4V5-F1
#
_cell.length_a   1.000
_cell.length_b   1.000
_cell.length_c   1.000
_cell.angle_alpha   90.00
_cell.angle_beta   90.00
_cell.angle_gamma   90.00
#
_symmetry.space_group_name_H-M   'P 1'
#
loop_
_entity.id
_entity.type
_entity.pdbx_description
1 polymer ?
#
loop_
_entity_poly.entity_id
_entity_poly.type
_entity_poly.pdbx_seq_one_letter_code
_entity_poly.pdbx_strand_id
1 'polypeptide(L)'
;NLIFSATEAVSRSLQRVENNLQDILCSIETLTKYLFRIKTDEYFMIFFQGIQAEAKSLTDEPFLPRPRKSPLRLTNYLPTPTCYETVYDFYHYQYFEVINNIIDALDSRFKQSVFPLLCKVEKFILSAANITKEEDTVSLHDIKEFLVSDIDIDRLERELTMLPDYFSTVNKQKNLNLKRITKISTIFELLNTEPVGKNLFCEYRKLLLLYFTIPTTTATAERSFSALNRIKTHLRCTMTQQRLNHVIIPHIHKEKLDLLDLNRLCSEFISKNQNRKNFFGHE
;
A
#
# COMPACT_ATOMS: atom_id res chain seq x y z
N ASN A 1 0.14 -13.15 -20.95
CA ASN A 1 -0.13 -11.77 -20.47
C ASN A 1 1.04 -11.19 -19.67
N LEU A 2 2.07 -10.68 -20.35
CA LEU A 2 3.31 -10.18 -19.73
C LEU A 2 3.13 -8.92 -18.87
N ILE A 3 2.29 -7.97 -19.30
CA ILE A 3 2.05 -6.71 -18.57
C ILE A 3 1.37 -6.99 -17.23
N PHE A 4 0.23 -7.67 -17.26
CA PHE A 4 -0.56 -7.91 -16.06
C PHE A 4 0.16 -8.80 -15.04
N SER A 5 0.93 -9.81 -15.50
CA SER A 5 1.71 -10.66 -14.58
C SER A 5 2.77 -9.87 -13.82
N ALA A 6 3.45 -8.93 -14.48
CA ALA A 6 4.46 -8.10 -13.83
C ALA A 6 3.82 -7.13 -12.83
N THR A 7 2.71 -6.48 -13.21
CA THR A 7 1.97 -5.59 -12.30
C THR A 7 1.37 -6.34 -11.10
N GLU A 8 0.92 -7.58 -11.31
CA GLU A 8 0.37 -8.41 -10.24
C GLU A 8 1.46 -8.84 -9.26
N ALA A 9 2.63 -9.25 -9.74
CA ALA A 9 3.75 -9.62 -8.89
C ALA A 9 4.18 -8.48 -7.97
N VAL A 10 4.27 -7.25 -8.51
CA VAL A 10 4.58 -6.05 -7.74
C VAL A 10 3.46 -5.72 -6.75
N SER A 11 2.20 -5.78 -7.19
CA SER A 11 1.04 -5.56 -6.30
C SER A 11 1.02 -6.53 -5.12
N ARG A 12 1.27 -7.82 -5.37
CA ARG A 12 1.39 -8.84 -4.30
C ARG A 12 2.58 -8.56 -3.38
N SER A 13 3.70 -8.08 -3.93
CA SER A 13 4.84 -7.66 -3.12
C SER A 13 4.43 -6.53 -2.19
N LEU A 14 3.84 -5.44 -2.71
CA LEU A 14 3.41 -4.26 -1.94
C LEU A 14 2.43 -4.57 -0.80
N GLN A 15 1.65 -5.63 -0.92
CA GLN A 15 0.68 -6.06 0.10
C GLN A 15 1.30 -6.82 1.28
N ARG A 16 2.60 -7.14 1.24
CA ARG A 16 3.28 -7.80 2.36
C ARG A 16 3.48 -6.85 3.54
N VAL A 17 3.40 -7.41 4.74
CA VAL A 17 3.44 -6.65 6.01
C VAL A 17 4.86 -6.17 6.35
N GLU A 18 5.89 -6.85 5.85
CA GLU A 18 7.30 -6.58 6.20
C GLU A 18 8.04 -5.62 5.25
N ASN A 19 7.34 -4.92 4.36
CA ASN A 19 8.02 -4.09 3.39
C ASN A 19 8.44 -2.75 3.97
N ASN A 20 9.71 -2.40 3.73
CA ASN A 20 10.24 -1.07 3.96
C ASN A 20 9.81 -0.13 2.81
N LEU A 21 9.76 1.19 3.07
CA LEU A 21 9.34 2.16 2.06
C LEU A 21 10.35 2.23 0.90
N GLN A 22 11.64 2.09 1.18
CA GLN A 22 12.67 1.98 0.15
C GLN A 22 12.48 0.75 -0.76
N ASP A 23 12.13 -0.41 -0.19
CA ASP A 23 11.91 -1.63 -0.95
C ASP A 23 10.68 -1.51 -1.86
N ILE A 24 9.64 -0.82 -1.37
CA ILE A 24 8.44 -0.47 -2.13
C ILE A 24 8.81 0.40 -3.34
N LEU A 25 9.53 1.50 -3.12
CA LEU A 25 9.93 2.41 -4.18
C LEU A 25 10.85 1.72 -5.20
N CYS A 26 11.80 0.91 -4.75
CA CYS A 26 12.67 0.11 -5.63
C CYS A 26 11.86 -0.87 -6.49
N SER A 27 10.84 -1.53 -5.91
CA SER A 27 9.95 -2.43 -6.65
C SER A 27 9.17 -1.69 -7.73
N ILE A 28 8.70 -0.47 -7.44
CA ILE A 28 7.97 0.38 -8.39
C ILE A 28 8.90 0.89 -9.49
N GLU A 29 10.11 1.35 -9.15
CA GLU A 29 11.11 1.75 -10.15
C GLU A 29 11.51 0.61 -11.07
N THR A 30 11.59 -0.61 -10.53
CA THR A 30 11.84 -1.81 -11.33
C THR A 30 10.69 -2.07 -12.30
N LEU A 31 9.45 -1.89 -11.85
CA LEU A 31 8.26 -2.01 -12.69
C LEU A 31 8.21 -0.94 -13.78
N THR A 32 8.49 0.32 -13.45
CA THR A 32 8.47 1.41 -14.45
C THR A 32 9.55 1.18 -15.51
N LYS A 33 10.77 0.78 -15.12
CA LYS A 33 11.83 0.37 -16.07
C LYS A 33 11.40 -0.79 -16.96
N TYR A 34 10.71 -1.79 -16.39
CA TYR A 34 10.14 -2.89 -17.16
C TYR A 34 9.09 -2.41 -18.17
N LEU A 35 8.17 -1.53 -17.76
CA LEU A 35 7.13 -0.95 -18.62
C LEU A 35 7.71 -0.11 -19.75
N PHE A 36 8.77 0.67 -19.49
CA PHE A 36 9.48 1.41 -20.55
C PHE A 36 10.15 0.48 -21.55
N ARG A 37 10.72 -0.65 -21.10
CA ARG A 37 11.36 -1.63 -22.00
C ARG A 37 10.36 -2.26 -22.97
N ILE A 38 9.17 -2.62 -22.48
CA ILE A 38 8.12 -3.24 -23.32
C ILE A 38 7.37 -2.21 -24.20
N LYS A 39 7.56 -0.92 -23.96
CA LYS A 39 7.02 0.19 -24.76
C LYS A 39 7.88 0.42 -26.01
N THR A 40 8.05 -0.63 -26.81
CA THR A 40 8.81 -0.61 -28.06
C THR A 40 8.05 -1.40 -29.12
N ASP A 41 8.20 -0.98 -30.38
CA ASP A 41 7.47 -1.59 -31.50
C ASP A 41 7.85 -3.07 -31.69
N GLU A 42 9.11 -3.43 -31.43
CA GLU A 42 9.60 -4.80 -31.48
C GLU A 42 8.86 -5.73 -30.50
N TYR A 43 8.68 -5.27 -29.25
CA TYR A 43 7.95 -6.04 -28.25
C TYR A 43 6.46 -6.14 -28.58
N PHE A 44 5.87 -5.07 -29.13
CA PHE A 44 4.48 -5.11 -29.59
C PHE A 44 4.30 -6.13 -30.73
N MET A 45 5.22 -6.18 -31.70
CA MET A 45 5.18 -7.14 -32.79
C MET A 45 5.18 -8.59 -32.29
N ILE A 46 6.10 -8.92 -31.37
CA ILE A 46 6.19 -10.27 -30.77
C ILE A 46 4.90 -10.60 -30.00
N PHE A 47 4.39 -9.64 -29.23
CA PHE A 47 3.16 -9.79 -28.46
C PHE A 47 1.93 -10.01 -29.37
N PHE A 48 1.80 -9.23 -30.43
CA PHE A 48 0.69 -9.30 -31.38
C PHE A 48 0.69 -10.64 -32.15
N GLN A 49 1.87 -11.09 -32.60
CA GLN A 49 2.01 -12.41 -33.26
C GLN A 49 1.66 -13.57 -32.32
N GLY A 50 2.09 -13.51 -31.05
CA GLY A 50 1.75 -14.51 -30.05
C GLY A 50 0.24 -14.61 -29.82
N ILE A 51 -0.44 -13.47 -29.68
CA ILE A 51 -1.89 -13.42 -29.54
C ILE A 51 -2.58 -13.95 -30.80
N GLN A 52 -2.13 -13.55 -31.98
CA GLN A 52 -2.73 -14.01 -33.23
C GLN A 52 -2.59 -15.54 -33.41
N ALA A 53 -1.50 -16.13 -32.93
CA ALA A 53 -1.31 -17.58 -32.93
C ALA A 53 -2.29 -18.29 -31.96
N GLU A 54 -2.48 -17.77 -30.75
CA GLU A 54 -3.43 -18.32 -29.77
C GLU A 54 -4.89 -18.14 -30.21
N ALA A 55 -5.22 -16.95 -30.73
CA ALA A 55 -6.58 -16.55 -31.11
C ALA A 55 -7.14 -17.33 -32.30
N LYS A 56 -6.29 -17.82 -33.22
CA LYS A 56 -6.70 -18.71 -34.34
C LYS A 56 -7.50 -19.93 -33.88
N SER A 57 -7.28 -20.39 -32.65
CA SER A 57 -7.98 -21.55 -32.08
C SER A 57 -9.27 -21.19 -31.34
N LEU A 58 -9.50 -19.91 -31.03
CA LEU A 58 -10.51 -19.47 -30.07
C LEU A 58 -11.58 -18.54 -30.66
N THR A 59 -11.23 -17.70 -31.64
CA THR A 59 -12.12 -16.62 -32.12
C THR A 59 -11.92 -16.32 -33.61
N ASP A 60 -12.91 -15.65 -34.20
CA ASP A 60 -12.84 -15.11 -35.56
C ASP A 60 -11.75 -14.04 -35.72
N GLU A 61 -11.43 -13.71 -36.97
CA GLU A 61 -10.41 -12.70 -37.30
C GLU A 61 -10.79 -11.30 -36.77
N PRO A 62 -9.80 -10.52 -36.28
CA PRO A 62 -10.06 -9.20 -35.73
C PRO A 62 -10.48 -8.21 -36.82
N PHE A 63 -11.53 -7.44 -36.54
CA PHE A 63 -12.06 -6.40 -37.43
C PHE A 63 -11.96 -5.02 -36.78
N LEU A 64 -11.84 -3.98 -37.61
CA LEU A 64 -11.84 -2.60 -37.13
C LEU A 64 -13.20 -2.20 -36.56
N PRO A 65 -13.25 -1.53 -35.39
CA PRO A 65 -14.49 -0.99 -34.88
C PRO A 65 -15.11 0.01 -35.85
N ARG A 66 -16.44 0.02 -35.92
CA ARG A 66 -17.16 1.00 -36.74
C ARG A 66 -16.78 2.42 -36.31
N PRO A 67 -16.29 3.28 -37.22
CA PRO A 67 -15.94 4.66 -36.87
C PRO A 67 -17.19 5.40 -36.39
N ARG A 68 -17.11 5.98 -35.19
CA ARG A 68 -18.17 6.81 -34.62
C ARG A 68 -17.75 8.27 -34.70
N LYS A 69 -18.62 9.13 -35.24
CA LYS A 69 -18.44 10.57 -35.16
C LYS A 69 -18.73 11.04 -33.74
N SER A 70 -17.82 11.84 -33.18
CA SER A 70 -18.02 12.48 -31.88
C SER A 70 -19.24 13.43 -31.94
N PRO A 71 -20.04 13.54 -30.87
CA PRO A 71 -21.18 14.46 -30.82
C PRO A 71 -20.73 15.91 -30.99
N LEU A 72 -21.44 16.70 -31.82
CA LEU A 72 -21.10 18.08 -32.15
C LEU A 72 -20.94 19.03 -30.95
N ARG A 73 -21.57 18.70 -29.81
CA ARG A 73 -21.44 19.47 -28.56
C ARG A 73 -20.04 19.39 -27.94
N LEU A 74 -19.26 18.36 -28.27
CA LEU A 74 -17.91 18.12 -27.76
C LEU A 74 -16.81 18.53 -28.75
N THR A 75 -17.18 18.89 -29.98
CA THR A 75 -16.24 19.06 -31.12
C THR A 75 -15.76 20.49 -31.32
N ASN A 76 -15.98 21.42 -30.37
CA ASN A 76 -15.58 22.81 -30.59
C ASN A 76 -14.06 22.98 -30.78
N TYR A 77 -13.20 22.02 -30.37
CA TYR A 77 -11.74 22.18 -30.41
C TYR A 77 -10.88 20.89 -30.56
N LEU A 78 -11.40 19.75 -31.02
CA LEU A 78 -10.57 18.53 -31.18
C LEU A 78 -10.56 17.96 -32.61
N PRO A 79 -9.46 17.29 -33.02
CA PRO A 79 -9.22 16.83 -34.38
C PRO A 79 -10.25 15.78 -34.82
N THR A 80 -10.33 15.57 -36.14
CA THR A 80 -11.07 14.47 -36.78
C THR A 80 -10.92 13.15 -36.00
N PRO A 81 -11.99 12.33 -35.88
CA PRO A 81 -11.90 11.06 -35.17
C PRO A 81 -10.72 10.24 -35.71
N THR A 82 -9.94 9.62 -34.82
CA THR A 82 -8.84 8.73 -35.18
C THR A 82 -9.41 7.54 -35.96
N CYS A 83 -9.43 7.65 -37.29
CA CYS A 83 -9.67 6.52 -38.17
C CYS A 83 -8.36 5.75 -38.25
N TYR A 84 -8.34 4.54 -37.68
CA TYR A 84 -7.21 3.63 -37.82
C TYR A 84 -7.28 2.98 -39.20
N GLU A 85 -6.18 3.03 -39.95
CA GLU A 85 -6.12 2.48 -41.31
C GLU A 85 -6.06 0.94 -41.28
N THR A 86 -5.37 0.38 -40.29
CA THR A 86 -5.24 -1.07 -40.12
C THR A 86 -5.63 -1.55 -38.72
N VAL A 87 -6.02 -2.83 -38.63
CA VAL A 87 -6.26 -3.53 -37.35
C VAL A 87 -5.01 -3.50 -36.48
N TYR A 88 -3.83 -3.58 -37.11
CA TYR A 88 -2.54 -3.49 -36.44
C TYR A 88 -2.38 -2.13 -35.75
N ASP A 89 -2.63 -1.02 -36.45
CA ASP A 89 -2.48 0.34 -35.90
C ASP A 89 -3.46 0.61 -34.75
N PHE A 90 -4.66 0.03 -34.82
CA PHE A 90 -5.65 0.13 -33.76
C PHE A 90 -5.15 -0.50 -32.45
N TYR A 91 -4.68 -1.75 -32.50
CA TYR A 91 -4.17 -2.44 -31.32
C TYR A 91 -2.80 -1.92 -30.88
N HIS A 92 -1.98 -1.44 -31.81
CA HIS A 92 -0.73 -0.75 -31.51
C HIS A 92 -1.03 0.47 -30.64
N TYR A 93 -1.89 1.38 -31.11
CA TYR A 93 -2.29 2.55 -30.36
C TYR A 93 -2.80 2.21 -28.95
N GLN A 94 -3.71 1.23 -28.84
CA GLN A 94 -4.24 0.80 -27.55
C GLN A 94 -3.18 0.21 -26.61
N TYR A 95 -2.24 -0.57 -27.13
CA TYR A 95 -1.16 -1.15 -26.35
C TYR A 95 -0.31 -0.05 -25.70
N PHE A 96 0.09 0.95 -26.48
CA PHE A 96 0.87 2.08 -25.96
C PHE A 96 0.04 2.96 -25.01
N GLU A 97 -1.23 3.18 -25.30
CA GLU A 97 -2.14 3.93 -24.43
C GLU A 97 -2.28 3.26 -23.06
N VAL A 98 -2.47 1.93 -23.02
CA VAL A 98 -2.55 1.16 -21.78
C VAL A 98 -1.25 1.28 -20.97
N ILE A 99 -0.08 1.14 -21.60
CA ILE A 99 1.20 1.26 -20.91
C ILE A 99 1.39 2.68 -20.37
N ASN A 100 1.09 3.71 -21.16
CA ASN A 100 1.19 5.10 -20.73
C ASN A 100 0.27 5.37 -19.54
N ASN A 101 -0.98 4.94 -19.60
CA ASN A 101 -1.95 5.09 -18.51
C ASN A 101 -1.46 4.40 -17.23
N ILE A 102 -0.82 3.22 -17.33
CA ILE A 102 -0.24 2.54 -16.18
C ILE A 102 0.94 3.34 -15.61
N ILE A 103 1.84 3.84 -16.47
CA ILE A 103 2.99 4.65 -16.03
C ILE A 103 2.52 5.93 -15.35
N ASP A 104 1.55 6.64 -15.93
CA ASP A 104 0.98 7.87 -15.38
C ASP A 104 0.26 7.60 -14.04
N ALA A 105 -0.44 6.47 -13.92
CA ALA A 105 -1.05 6.04 -12.67
C ALA A 105 -0.01 5.70 -11.59
N LEU A 106 1.11 5.08 -11.96
CA LEU A 106 2.22 4.82 -11.03
C LEU A 106 2.90 6.13 -10.59
N ASP A 107 3.15 7.03 -11.54
CA ASP A 107 3.81 8.30 -11.28
C ASP A 107 2.96 9.21 -10.40
N SER A 108 1.68 9.39 -10.72
CA SER A 108 0.75 10.19 -9.90
C SER A 108 0.61 9.65 -8.47
N ARG A 109 0.73 8.33 -8.27
CA ARG A 109 0.61 7.68 -6.96
C ARG A 109 1.89 7.73 -6.14
N PHE A 110 3.06 7.50 -6.76
CA PHE A 110 4.31 7.28 -6.03
C PHE A 110 5.37 8.38 -6.17
N LYS A 111 5.23 9.31 -7.12
CA LYS A 111 6.09 10.53 -7.21
C LYS A 111 5.52 11.69 -6.39
N GLN A 112 5.08 11.42 -5.18
CA GLN A 112 4.62 12.47 -4.26
C GLN A 112 5.80 13.05 -3.48
N SER A 113 5.77 14.35 -3.20
CA SER A 113 6.84 15.08 -2.47
C SER A 113 7.11 14.54 -1.06
N VAL A 114 6.15 13.80 -0.48
CA VAL A 114 6.24 13.23 0.86
C VAL A 114 7.13 11.99 0.91
N PHE A 115 7.22 11.19 -0.16
CA PHE A 115 8.02 9.94 -0.16
C PHE A 115 9.52 10.17 0.08
N PRO A 116 10.18 11.16 -0.57
CA PRO A 116 11.58 11.48 -0.26
C PRO A 116 11.81 11.85 1.20
N LEU A 117 10.88 12.58 1.82
CA LEU A 117 10.94 12.92 3.24
C LEU A 117 10.80 11.67 4.11
N LEU A 118 9.86 10.78 3.80
CA LEU A 118 9.71 9.51 4.52
C LEU A 118 10.92 8.59 4.37
N CYS A 119 11.56 8.56 3.19
CA CYS A 119 12.84 7.88 3.00
C CYS A 119 13.92 8.43 3.94
N LYS A 120 14.00 9.76 4.08
CA LYS A 120 14.94 10.42 5.00
C LYS A 120 14.65 10.02 6.46
N VAL A 121 13.38 10.02 6.87
CA VAL A 121 12.95 9.58 8.22
C VAL A 121 13.31 8.12 8.47
N GLU A 122 13.05 7.23 7.51
CA GLU A 122 13.39 5.81 7.61
C GLU A 122 14.91 5.60 7.76
N LYS A 123 15.71 6.27 6.92
CA LYS A 123 17.18 6.24 7.04
C LYS A 123 17.64 6.75 8.39
N PHE A 124 17.06 7.85 8.87
CA PHE A 124 17.36 8.44 10.17
C PHE A 124 17.06 7.48 11.33
N ILE A 125 15.90 6.82 11.31
CA ILE A 125 15.51 5.81 12.32
C ILE A 125 16.53 4.66 12.34
N LEU A 126 16.92 4.16 11.18
CA LEU A 126 17.87 3.05 11.04
C LEU A 126 19.31 3.47 11.39
N SER A 127 19.74 4.67 11.02
CA SER A 127 21.07 5.19 11.35
C SER A 127 21.20 5.44 12.85
N ALA A 128 20.16 5.98 13.49
CA ALA A 128 20.14 6.18 14.95
C ALA A 128 20.32 4.87 15.72
N ALA A 129 19.78 3.76 15.19
CA ALA A 129 19.87 2.45 15.83
C ALA A 129 21.25 1.79 15.71
N ASN A 130 22.07 2.21 14.75
CA ASN A 130 23.39 1.63 14.51
C ASN A 130 24.49 2.61 14.95
N ILE A 131 25.59 2.09 15.52
CA ILE A 131 26.73 2.91 15.99
C ILE A 131 27.44 3.63 14.83
N THR A 132 27.22 3.17 13.59
CA THR A 132 27.86 3.69 12.39
C THR A 132 27.37 5.11 12.07
N LYS A 133 28.25 6.09 12.30
CA LYS A 133 28.20 7.41 11.66
C LYS A 133 28.48 7.26 10.16
N GLU A 134 27.53 6.79 9.38
CA GLU A 134 27.62 6.89 7.92
C GLU A 134 27.42 8.36 7.50
N GLU A 135 28.15 8.79 6.47
CA GLU A 135 28.30 10.19 6.01
C GLU A 135 27.00 10.84 5.52
N ASP A 136 25.95 10.05 5.28
CA ASP A 136 24.59 10.50 4.96
C ASP A 136 23.76 10.71 6.25
N THR A 137 24.29 11.43 7.24
CA THR A 137 23.49 11.82 8.41
C THR A 137 22.41 12.80 7.95
N VAL A 138 21.20 12.28 7.70
CA VAL A 138 20.01 13.10 7.61
C VAL A 138 19.96 13.93 8.89
N SER A 139 20.21 15.22 8.74
CA SER A 139 20.26 16.13 9.88
C SER A 139 18.86 16.20 10.47
N LEU A 140 18.76 16.15 11.80
CA LEU A 140 17.48 16.35 12.51
C LEU A 140 16.74 17.57 11.95
N HIS A 141 17.46 18.63 11.59
CA HIS A 141 16.95 19.84 10.94
C HIS A 141 16.05 19.60 9.72
N ASP A 142 16.36 18.63 8.86
CA ASP A 142 15.54 18.29 7.68
C ASP A 142 14.17 17.72 8.06
N ILE A 143 14.08 17.16 9.26
CA ILE A 143 12.89 16.47 9.77
C ILE A 143 12.17 17.34 10.82
N LYS A 144 12.83 18.38 11.36
CA LYS A 144 12.26 19.26 12.39
C LYS A 144 10.93 19.80 11.91
N GLU A 145 10.84 20.36 10.71
CA GLU A 145 9.61 20.96 10.15
C GLU A 145 8.40 20.00 10.13
N PHE A 146 8.63 18.70 9.95
CA PHE A 146 7.57 17.70 9.91
C PHE A 146 7.16 17.20 11.31
N LEU A 147 8.05 17.31 12.31
CA LEU A 147 7.89 16.71 13.64
C LEU A 147 7.61 17.72 14.76
N VAL A 148 7.66 19.04 14.49
CA VAL A 148 7.59 20.11 15.52
C VAL A 148 6.37 19.99 16.43
N SER A 149 5.21 19.56 15.92
CA SER A 149 3.98 19.51 16.71
C SER A 149 3.90 18.35 17.70
N ASP A 150 4.56 17.22 17.38
CA ASP A 150 4.28 15.94 18.05
C ASP A 150 5.44 15.42 18.91
N ILE A 151 6.66 15.95 18.70
CA ILE A 151 7.89 15.42 19.29
C ILE A 151 8.73 16.53 19.94
N ASP A 152 9.19 16.26 21.17
CA ASP A 152 10.19 17.10 21.84
C ASP A 152 11.57 16.79 21.25
N ILE A 153 12.06 17.70 20.39
CA ILE A 153 13.32 17.55 19.66
C ILE A 153 14.53 17.53 20.60
N ASP A 154 14.54 18.35 21.64
CA ASP A 154 15.66 18.44 22.59
C ASP A 154 15.78 17.18 23.44
N ARG A 155 14.63 16.56 23.77
CA ARG A 155 14.61 15.27 24.42
C ARG A 155 15.00 14.15 23.44
N LEU A 156 14.50 14.16 22.21
CA LEU A 156 14.87 13.19 21.19
C LEU A 156 16.39 13.18 20.94
N GLU A 157 17.03 14.35 20.83
CA GLU A 157 18.48 14.47 20.65
C GLU A 157 19.28 13.74 21.74
N ARG A 158 18.84 13.86 23.00
CA ARG A 158 19.44 13.15 24.14
C ARG A 158 19.14 11.66 24.15
N GLU A 159 17.94 11.26 23.73
CA GLU A 159 17.57 9.86 23.62
C GLU A 159 18.42 9.16 22.53
N LEU A 160 18.67 9.82 21.41
CA LEU A 160 19.44 9.28 20.28
C LEU A 160 20.90 9.00 20.61
N THR A 161 21.52 9.77 21.51
CA THR A 161 22.92 9.51 21.90
C THR A 161 23.07 8.22 22.69
N MET A 162 22.05 7.85 23.49
CA MET A 162 22.06 6.67 24.37
C MET A 162 21.55 5.40 23.68
N LEU A 163 20.90 5.55 22.52
CA LEU A 163 20.13 4.51 21.86
C LEU A 163 20.98 3.35 21.29
N PRO A 164 22.15 3.60 20.65
CA PRO A 164 23.03 2.52 20.21
C PRO A 164 23.58 1.67 21.37
N ASP A 165 23.93 2.32 22.49
CA ASP A 165 24.43 1.64 23.68
C ASP A 165 23.34 0.75 24.29
N TYR A 166 22.11 1.23 24.35
CA TYR A 166 20.97 0.42 24.76
C TYR A 166 20.81 -0.83 23.89
N PHE A 167 20.81 -0.70 22.56
CA PHE A 167 20.70 -1.87 21.69
C PHE A 167 21.88 -2.84 21.82
N SER A 168 23.10 -2.34 22.04
CA SER A 168 24.26 -3.19 22.33
C SER A 168 24.06 -3.99 23.62
N THR A 169 23.54 -3.37 24.69
CA THR A 169 23.25 -4.07 25.96
C THR A 169 22.17 -5.13 25.80
N VAL A 170 21.06 -4.82 25.12
CA VAL A 170 19.96 -5.77 24.89
C VAL A 170 20.40 -6.93 24.00
N ASN A 171 21.20 -6.65 22.96
CA ASN A 171 21.74 -7.67 22.06
C ASN A 171 22.63 -8.67 22.81
N LYS A 172 23.48 -8.18 23.73
CA LYS A 172 24.31 -9.03 24.61
C LYS A 172 23.46 -9.82 25.61
N GLN A 173 22.50 -9.18 26.27
CA GLN A 173 21.65 -9.84 27.27
C GLN A 173 20.83 -10.98 26.68
N LYS A 174 20.38 -10.84 25.42
CA LYS A 174 19.53 -11.83 24.75
C LYS A 174 20.25 -12.76 23.79
N ASN A 175 21.57 -12.67 23.66
CA ASN A 175 22.36 -13.47 22.70
C ASN A 175 21.80 -13.43 21.26
N LEU A 176 21.32 -12.27 20.79
CA LEU A 176 20.67 -12.14 19.48
C LEU A 176 21.68 -12.13 18.31
N ASN A 177 22.98 -12.00 18.59
CA ASN A 177 24.07 -11.98 17.60
C ASN A 177 23.85 -11.00 16.44
N LEU A 178 23.10 -9.91 16.67
CA LEU A 178 22.79 -8.92 15.63
C LEU A 178 24.01 -8.03 15.39
N LYS A 179 24.55 -8.04 14.17
CA LYS A 179 25.67 -7.16 13.78
C LYS A 179 25.21 -5.77 13.33
N ARG A 180 24.05 -5.69 12.68
CA ARG A 180 23.46 -4.44 12.18
C ARG A 180 21.94 -4.57 12.18
N ILE A 181 21.25 -3.51 12.58
CA ILE A 181 19.79 -3.44 12.54
C ILE A 181 19.37 -2.93 11.16
N THR A 182 18.64 -3.75 10.41
CA THR A 182 18.19 -3.45 9.04
C THR A 182 16.69 -3.23 8.92
N LYS A 183 15.90 -3.75 9.88
CA LYS A 183 14.44 -3.64 9.88
C LYS A 183 13.98 -2.75 11.03
N ILE A 184 13.02 -1.86 10.74
CA ILE A 184 12.39 -1.00 11.74
C ILE A 184 11.53 -1.82 12.71
N SER A 185 10.94 -2.93 12.24
CA SER A 185 10.19 -3.87 13.10
C SER A 185 11.07 -4.42 14.22
N THR A 186 12.32 -4.78 13.93
CA THR A 186 13.27 -5.26 14.93
C THR A 186 13.57 -4.18 15.99
N ILE A 187 13.72 -2.91 15.59
CA ILE A 187 13.88 -1.79 16.52
C ILE A 187 12.69 -1.71 17.48
N PHE A 188 11.48 -1.80 16.93
CA PHE A 188 10.25 -1.75 17.72
C PHE A 188 10.12 -2.92 18.69
N GLU A 189 10.47 -4.13 18.28
CA GLU A 189 10.49 -5.32 19.14
C GLU A 189 11.51 -5.21 20.29
N LEU A 190 12.71 -4.70 19.99
CA LEU A 190 13.76 -4.50 20.98
C LEU A 190 13.33 -3.49 22.05
N LEU A 191 12.78 -2.34 21.63
CA LEU A 191 12.28 -1.31 22.56
C LEU A 191 11.09 -1.79 23.40
N ASN A 192 10.26 -2.68 22.87
CA ASN A 192 9.09 -3.17 23.57
C ASN A 192 9.36 -4.36 24.49
N THR A 193 10.57 -4.93 24.44
CA THR A 193 10.96 -6.05 25.29
C THR A 193 10.89 -5.67 26.76
N GLU A 194 11.63 -4.62 27.14
CA GLU A 194 11.80 -4.21 28.53
C GLU A 194 11.06 -2.90 28.79
N PRO A 195 10.44 -2.71 29.97
CA PRO A 195 9.77 -1.46 30.30
C PRO A 195 10.74 -0.27 30.32
N VAL A 196 12.03 -0.52 30.58
CA VAL A 196 13.10 0.49 30.56
C VAL A 196 13.23 1.13 29.18
N GLY A 197 13.17 0.34 28.11
CA GLY A 197 13.27 0.86 26.74
C GLY A 197 12.11 1.81 26.42
N LYS A 198 10.90 1.48 26.88
CA LYS A 198 9.71 2.30 26.66
C LYS A 198 9.77 3.65 27.37
N ASN A 199 10.32 3.68 28.59
CA ASN A 199 10.38 4.88 29.42
C ASN A 199 11.59 5.77 29.10
N LEU A 200 12.71 5.16 28.69
CA LEU A 200 13.94 5.87 28.37
C LEU A 200 13.88 6.51 26.98
N PHE A 201 13.26 5.83 26.00
CA PHE A 201 13.19 6.26 24.59
C PHE A 201 11.76 6.64 24.19
N CYS A 202 11.12 7.51 24.97
CA CYS A 202 9.73 7.90 24.77
C CYS A 202 9.52 8.65 23.44
N GLU A 203 10.38 9.63 23.14
CA GLU A 203 10.25 10.45 21.93
C GLU A 203 10.66 9.66 20.69
N TYR A 204 11.71 8.84 20.77
CA TYR A 204 12.05 7.94 19.67
C TYR A 204 10.94 6.92 19.40
N ARG A 205 10.27 6.42 20.43
CA ARG A 205 9.09 5.55 20.27
C ARG A 205 7.93 6.30 19.61
N LYS A 206 7.67 7.56 19.96
CA LYS A 206 6.66 8.37 19.26
C LYS A 206 7.00 8.53 17.78
N LEU A 207 8.27 8.80 17.45
CA LEU A 207 8.75 8.88 16.07
C LEU A 207 8.48 7.58 15.30
N LEU A 208 8.80 6.42 15.90
CA LEU A 208 8.51 5.11 15.32
C LEU A 208 7.01 4.89 15.10
N LEU A 209 6.19 5.24 16.08
CA LEU A 209 4.73 5.12 15.98
C LEU A 209 4.18 6.01 14.87
N LEU A 210 4.64 7.26 14.79
CA LEU A 210 4.26 8.18 13.72
C LEU A 210 4.63 7.61 12.35
N TYR A 211 5.86 7.10 12.19
CA TYR A 211 6.28 6.44 10.96
C TYR A 211 5.38 5.25 10.59
N PHE A 212 5.03 4.38 11.55
CA PHE A 212 4.14 3.24 11.30
C PHE A 212 2.69 3.63 11.00
N THR A 213 2.23 4.80 11.46
CA THR A 213 0.88 5.28 11.14
C THR A 213 0.75 5.81 9.72
N ILE A 214 1.85 6.17 9.07
CA ILE A 214 1.83 6.71 7.72
C ILE A 214 1.65 5.55 6.74
N PRO A 215 0.52 5.49 6.00
CA PRO A 215 0.28 4.41 5.07
C PRO A 215 1.23 4.54 3.87
N THR A 216 2.22 3.65 3.77
CA THR A 216 3.12 3.57 2.62
C THR A 216 2.44 2.99 1.39
N THR A 217 1.30 2.31 1.57
CA THR A 217 0.46 1.77 0.50
C THR A 217 -1.03 2.00 0.78
N THR A 218 -1.82 2.20 -0.28
CA THR A 218 -3.29 2.29 -0.20
C THR A 218 -3.99 0.92 -0.19
N ALA A 219 -3.26 -0.19 -0.08
CA ALA A 219 -3.82 -1.54 -0.20
C ALA A 219 -4.91 -1.82 0.87
N THR A 220 -4.76 -1.26 2.07
CA THR A 220 -5.76 -1.37 3.15
C THR A 220 -7.06 -0.63 2.82
N ALA A 221 -6.96 0.58 2.26
CA ALA A 221 -8.09 1.34 1.77
C ALA A 221 -8.76 0.65 0.57
N GLU A 222 -7.98 0.18 -0.40
CA GLU A 222 -8.46 -0.57 -1.57
C GLU A 222 -9.23 -1.84 -1.17
N ARG A 223 -8.74 -2.59 -0.17
CA ARG A 223 -9.46 -3.75 0.39
C ARG A 223 -10.81 -3.35 0.97
N SER A 224 -10.86 -2.22 1.67
CA SER A 224 -12.09 -1.67 2.25
C SER A 224 -13.08 -1.20 1.17
N PHE A 225 -12.59 -0.56 0.10
CA PHE A 225 -13.42 -0.18 -1.04
C PHE A 225 -13.91 -1.38 -1.85
N SER A 226 -13.10 -2.43 -1.97
CA SER A 226 -13.51 -3.69 -2.59
C SER A 226 -14.63 -4.36 -1.80
N ALA A 227 -14.49 -4.43 -0.47
CA ALA A 227 -15.56 -4.85 0.43
C ALA A 227 -16.82 -3.98 0.28
N LEU A 228 -16.65 -2.66 0.22
CA LEU A 228 -17.75 -1.72 0.03
C LEU A 228 -18.51 -1.98 -1.28
N ASN A 229 -17.80 -2.18 -2.40
CA ASN A 229 -18.42 -2.45 -3.70
C ASN A 229 -19.20 -3.77 -3.72
N ARG A 230 -18.81 -4.77 -2.92
CA ARG A 230 -19.56 -6.03 -2.77
C ARG A 230 -20.86 -5.85 -1.98
N ILE A 231 -20.85 -4.98 -0.98
CA ILE A 231 -22.00 -4.76 -0.09
C ILE A 231 -22.98 -3.75 -0.71
N LYS A 232 -22.45 -2.62 -1.19
CA LYS A 232 -23.18 -1.52 -1.81
C LYS A 232 -23.11 -1.64 -3.32
N THR A 233 -24.01 -2.43 -3.87
CA THR A 233 -24.16 -2.62 -5.32
C THR A 233 -25.17 -1.65 -5.91
N HIS A 234 -25.20 -1.51 -7.24
CA HIS A 234 -26.16 -0.66 -7.95
C HIS A 234 -27.63 -1.00 -7.64
N LEU A 235 -27.92 -2.26 -7.30
CA LEU A 235 -29.27 -2.71 -6.90
C LEU A 235 -29.57 -2.46 -5.41
N ARG A 236 -28.56 -2.13 -4.60
CA ARG A 236 -28.66 -1.93 -3.14
C ARG A 236 -28.29 -0.50 -2.73
N CYS A 237 -28.78 0.49 -3.46
CA CYS A 237 -28.45 1.90 -3.23
C CYS A 237 -29.20 2.55 -2.06
N THR A 238 -30.27 1.94 -1.54
CA THR A 238 -31.14 2.52 -0.49
C THR A 238 -30.69 2.26 0.94
N MET A 239 -29.49 1.69 1.14
CA MET A 239 -28.98 1.39 2.48
C MET A 239 -28.52 2.66 3.22
N THR A 240 -28.97 2.83 4.47
CA THR A 240 -28.53 3.94 5.33
C THR A 240 -27.05 3.79 5.71
N GLN A 241 -26.37 4.91 5.98
CA GLN A 241 -24.96 4.90 6.37
C GLN A 241 -24.72 4.08 7.66
N GLN A 242 -25.64 4.15 8.62
CA GLN A 242 -25.56 3.34 9.85
C GLN A 242 -25.58 1.83 9.53
N ARG A 243 -26.53 1.39 8.70
CA ARG A 243 -26.60 -0.03 8.31
C ARG A 243 -25.36 -0.45 7.52
N LEU A 244 -24.86 0.40 6.62
CA LEU A 244 -23.63 0.14 5.87
C LEU A 244 -22.45 -0.10 6.82
N ASN A 245 -22.24 0.81 7.77
CA ASN A 245 -21.16 0.72 8.74
C ASN A 245 -21.26 -0.56 9.58
N HIS A 246 -22.46 -0.93 10.02
CA HIS A 246 -22.67 -2.15 10.80
C HIS A 246 -22.43 -3.45 10.01
N VAL A 247 -22.61 -3.45 8.69
CA VAL A 247 -22.42 -4.64 7.84
C VAL A 247 -20.99 -4.76 7.31
N ILE A 248 -20.35 -3.63 7.00
CA ILE A 248 -19.01 -3.63 6.39
C ILE A 248 -17.91 -4.05 7.39
N ILE A 249 -18.05 -3.68 8.67
CA ILE A 249 -17.09 -4.05 9.71
C ILE A 249 -16.97 -5.58 9.86
N PRO A 250 -18.08 -6.34 10.07
CA PRO A 250 -18.04 -7.80 10.07
C PRO A 250 -17.51 -8.41 8.76
N HIS A 251 -17.82 -7.79 7.61
CA HIS A 251 -17.37 -8.31 6.32
C HIS A 251 -15.85 -8.20 6.14
N ILE A 252 -15.25 -7.07 6.54
CA ILE A 252 -13.80 -6.84 6.47
C ILE A 252 -13.07 -7.73 7.49
N HIS A 253 -13.63 -7.89 8.69
CA HIS A 253 -13.01 -8.62 9.80
C HIS A 253 -13.60 -10.00 10.02
N LYS A 254 -14.03 -10.68 8.95
CA LYS A 254 -14.67 -12.00 9.03
C LYS A 254 -13.81 -13.01 9.80
N GLU A 255 -12.53 -13.10 9.48
CA GLU A 255 -11.61 -14.04 10.15
C GLU A 255 -11.51 -13.80 11.66
N LYS A 256 -11.56 -12.53 12.11
CA LYS A 256 -11.58 -12.20 13.53
C LYS A 256 -12.93 -12.51 14.18
N LEU A 257 -14.02 -12.36 13.42
CA LEU A 257 -15.38 -12.68 13.86
C LEU A 257 -15.56 -14.19 14.05
N ASP A 258 -14.97 -14.99 13.15
CA ASP A 258 -15.01 -16.46 13.20
C ASP A 258 -14.29 -17.02 14.46
N LEU A 259 -13.40 -16.23 15.08
CA LEU A 259 -12.72 -16.57 16.34
C LEU A 259 -13.54 -16.22 17.60
N LEU A 260 -14.64 -15.49 17.48
CA LEU A 260 -15.44 -15.07 18.63
C LEU A 260 -16.35 -16.22 19.11
N ASP A 261 -16.41 -16.41 20.42
CA ASP A 261 -17.36 -17.31 21.04
C ASP A 261 -18.77 -16.71 21.00
N LEU A 262 -19.59 -17.23 20.08
CA LEU A 262 -20.98 -16.81 19.89
C LEU A 262 -21.82 -17.03 21.16
N ASN A 263 -21.57 -18.10 21.92
CA ASN A 263 -22.36 -18.41 23.12
C ASN A 263 -22.10 -17.37 24.21
N ARG A 264 -20.83 -17.00 24.41
CA ARG A 264 -20.45 -15.92 25.32
C ARG A 264 -21.04 -14.59 24.87
N LEU A 265 -21.00 -14.28 23.58
CA LEU A 265 -21.51 -13.02 23.04
C LEU A 265 -23.04 -12.92 23.17
N CYS A 266 -23.76 -14.01 22.90
CA CYS A 266 -25.20 -14.13 23.16
C CYS A 266 -25.51 -13.93 24.65
N SER A 267 -24.78 -14.60 25.54
CA SER A 267 -24.95 -14.45 27.00
C SER A 267 -24.72 -13.00 27.46
N GLU A 268 -23.70 -12.32 26.93
CA GLU A 268 -23.46 -10.90 27.21
C GLU A 268 -24.60 -10.01 26.66
N PHE A 269 -25.06 -10.26 25.44
CA PHE A 269 -26.16 -9.53 24.82
C PHE A 269 -27.48 -9.66 25.59
N ILE A 270 -27.77 -10.87 26.07
CA ILE A 270 -28.93 -11.19 26.90
C ILE A 270 -28.80 -10.48 28.25
N SER A 271 -27.61 -10.52 28.87
CA SER A 271 -27.43 -9.99 30.21
C SER A 271 -27.57 -8.46 30.33
N LYS A 272 -27.37 -7.72 29.22
CA LYS A 272 -27.46 -6.24 29.18
C LYS A 272 -28.88 -5.68 29.22
N ASN A 273 -29.93 -6.48 29.05
CA ASN A 273 -31.31 -5.99 29.10
C ASN A 273 -32.23 -7.01 29.77
N GLN A 274 -32.99 -6.58 30.78
CA GLN A 274 -33.89 -7.45 31.53
C GLN A 274 -34.97 -8.10 30.66
N ASN A 275 -35.48 -7.37 29.65
CA ASN A 275 -36.42 -7.95 28.69
C ASN A 275 -35.76 -9.07 27.88
N ARG A 276 -34.49 -8.91 27.50
CA ARG A 276 -33.76 -9.96 26.76
C ARG A 276 -33.50 -11.17 27.64
N LYS A 277 -33.17 -11.00 28.92
CA LYS A 277 -33.06 -12.11 29.87
C LYS A 277 -34.35 -12.90 29.97
N ASN A 278 -35.50 -12.23 30.05
CA ASN A 278 -36.78 -12.92 30.17
C ASN A 278 -37.17 -13.69 28.89
N PHE A 279 -36.80 -13.18 27.71
CA PHE A 279 -37.13 -13.82 26.43
C PHE A 279 -36.11 -14.89 25.98
N PHE A 280 -34.82 -14.68 26.24
CA PHE A 280 -33.73 -15.51 25.72
C PHE A 280 -32.90 -16.20 26.80
N GLY A 281 -33.12 -15.91 28.08
CA GLY A 281 -32.38 -16.50 29.21
C GLY A 281 -32.91 -17.84 29.70
N HIS A 282 -33.83 -18.45 28.94
CA HIS A 282 -34.33 -19.80 29.16
C HIS A 282 -33.63 -20.78 28.21
N GLU A 283 -32.34 -20.98 28.41
CA GLU A 283 -31.59 -22.14 27.92
C GLU A 283 -30.69 -22.67 29.04
#